data_AF-A0A4R6I7A6-F1
#
_entry.id   AF-A0A4R6I7A6-F1
#
_cell.length_a   1.000
_cell.length_b   1.000
_cell.length_c   1.000
_cell.angle_alpha   90.00
_cell.angle_beta   90.00
_cell.angle_gamma   90.00
#
_symmetry.space_group_name_H-M   'P 1'
#
loop_
_entity.id
_entity.type
_entity.pdbx_description
1 polymer ?
#
loop_
_entity_poly.entity_id
_entity_poly.type
_entity_poly.pdbx_seq_one_letter_code
_entity_poly.pdbx_strand_id
1 'polypeptide(L)'
;MSDFSVIDIEPSWVLDDEPMGTKEKAWVEMPGDPQPWLFKFSRINEGIATGEHWAEKVAAEIAALLGIPHADVELARFEGRLGSLTRKFDALSDPGVELVHGNELLEGVVEGYDRYKFRGQHDHTLQHILAVVDRIIGTEPRRRETAFRTIGGFILLDALVLNTDRHHENWAMLRQTVDGGQAHHWIAPSFDHASSLGRELTENRLKEWAHEPWRVEWYAKRTRSGVYLKTEGRHGENPLHLAEVAHRR
;
A
#
# COMPACT_ATOMS: atom_id res chain seq x y z
N MET A 1 -26.02 1.22 7.61
CA MET A 1 -24.75 0.98 6.90
C MET A 1 -25.02 1.39 5.47
N SER A 2 -24.28 2.36 4.94
CA SER A 2 -24.33 2.65 3.51
C SER A 2 -23.57 1.56 2.79
N ASP A 3 -24.19 0.93 1.80
CA ASP A 3 -23.52 -0.05 0.95
C ASP A 3 -22.45 0.66 0.11
N PHE A 4 -21.29 0.01 -0.09
CA PHE A 4 -20.28 0.52 -1.02
C PHE A 4 -20.75 0.29 -2.46
N SER A 5 -20.84 1.35 -3.24
CA SER A 5 -21.18 1.24 -4.66
C SER A 5 -20.07 0.57 -5.45
N VAL A 6 -20.45 -0.27 -6.42
CA VAL A 6 -19.52 -0.81 -7.42
C VAL A 6 -19.70 -0.02 -8.70
N ILE A 7 -18.62 0.59 -9.18
CA ILE A 7 -18.60 1.40 -10.39
C ILE A 7 -18.42 0.48 -11.60
N ASP A 8 -19.34 0.51 -12.55
CA ASP A 8 -19.15 -0.15 -13.85
C ASP A 8 -18.32 0.77 -14.76
N ILE A 9 -17.14 0.29 -15.16
CA ILE A 9 -16.20 0.99 -16.02
C ILE A 9 -16.64 0.81 -17.47
N GLU A 10 -16.81 1.91 -18.19
CA GLU A 10 -17.07 1.88 -19.63
C GLU A 10 -15.75 1.71 -20.41
N PRO A 11 -15.74 0.95 -21.52
CA PRO A 11 -14.54 0.81 -22.36
C PRO A 11 -13.96 2.14 -22.84
N SER A 12 -14.80 3.16 -23.03
CA SER A 12 -14.37 4.51 -23.42
C SER A 12 -13.59 5.27 -22.36
N TRP A 13 -13.58 4.79 -21.10
CA TRP A 13 -12.81 5.40 -20.01
C TRP A 13 -11.39 4.85 -19.93
N VAL A 14 -11.10 3.71 -20.56
CA VAL A 14 -9.80 3.06 -20.48
C VAL A 14 -8.79 3.78 -21.37
N LEU A 15 -7.65 4.14 -20.78
CA LEU A 15 -6.50 4.67 -21.49
C LEU A 15 -5.67 3.49 -22.03
N ASP A 16 -5.43 3.44 -23.36
CA ASP A 16 -4.74 2.33 -24.04
C ASP A 16 -3.44 1.86 -23.34
N ASP A 17 -3.27 0.53 -23.26
CA ASP A 17 -2.34 -0.15 -22.34
C ASP A 17 -0.86 -0.20 -22.79
N GLU A 18 0.05 0.16 -21.87
CA GLU A 18 1.24 -0.65 -21.63
C GLU A 18 1.14 -1.30 -20.24
N PRO A 19 1.15 -2.65 -20.13
CA PRO A 19 1.05 -3.32 -18.83
C PRO A 19 2.35 -3.14 -18.02
N MET A 20 2.26 -2.51 -16.84
CA MET A 20 3.34 -2.50 -15.84
C MET A 20 3.06 -3.48 -14.69
N GLY A 21 3.76 -4.60 -14.60
CA GLY A 21 3.73 -5.51 -13.43
C GLY A 21 3.00 -6.85 -13.65
N THR A 22 2.76 -7.60 -12.56
CA THR A 22 2.23 -8.99 -12.62
C THR A 22 0.70 -9.12 -12.57
N LYS A 23 0.00 -8.05 -12.15
CA LYS A 23 -1.46 -7.98 -12.17
C LYS A 23 -1.92 -7.21 -13.41
N GLU A 24 -2.97 -7.72 -14.05
CA GLU A 24 -3.68 -6.99 -15.08
C GLU A 24 -4.24 -5.70 -14.47
N LYS A 25 -3.90 -4.56 -15.06
CA LYS A 25 -4.25 -3.24 -14.58
C LYS A 25 -4.31 -2.28 -15.76
N ALA A 26 -5.19 -1.29 -15.67
CA ALA A 26 -5.35 -0.27 -16.70
C ALA A 26 -5.59 1.09 -16.04
N TRP A 27 -5.12 2.17 -16.67
CA TRP A 27 -5.50 3.52 -16.25
C TRP A 27 -6.85 3.87 -16.86
N VAL A 28 -7.71 4.52 -16.08
CA VAL A 28 -9.04 4.95 -16.51
C VAL A 28 -9.28 6.43 -16.20
N GLU A 29 -9.96 7.14 -17.10
CA GLU A 29 -10.46 8.49 -16.89
C GLU A 29 -11.93 8.44 -16.50
N MET A 30 -12.19 8.59 -15.20
CA MET A 30 -13.56 8.63 -14.70
C MET A 30 -14.26 9.95 -15.08
N PRO A 31 -15.51 9.91 -15.57
CA PRO A 31 -16.26 11.12 -15.87
C PRO A 31 -16.38 12.03 -14.65
N GLY A 32 -15.91 13.27 -14.79
CA GLY A 32 -16.01 14.29 -13.74
C GLY A 32 -14.86 14.31 -12.73
N ASP A 33 -13.88 13.42 -12.84
CA ASP A 33 -12.65 13.46 -12.04
C ASP A 33 -11.47 13.96 -12.91
N PRO A 34 -10.72 14.99 -12.47
CA PRO A 34 -9.55 15.44 -13.21
C PRO A 34 -8.34 14.49 -13.14
N GLN A 35 -8.33 13.53 -12.20
CA GLN A 35 -7.23 12.57 -12.06
C GLN A 35 -7.61 11.22 -12.67
N PRO A 36 -6.64 10.55 -13.35
CA PRO A 36 -6.83 9.18 -13.76
C PRO A 36 -6.82 8.25 -12.54
N TRP A 37 -7.53 7.14 -12.67
CA TRP A 37 -7.59 6.08 -11.66
C TRP A 37 -6.92 4.83 -12.21
N LEU A 38 -6.17 4.13 -11.36
CA LEU A 38 -5.59 2.84 -11.71
C LEU A 38 -6.59 1.75 -11.34
N PHE A 39 -7.19 1.12 -12.34
CA PHE A 39 -8.00 -0.07 -12.16
C PHE A 39 -7.09 -1.30 -12.04
N LYS A 40 -7.27 -2.07 -10.96
CA LYS A 40 -6.57 -3.34 -10.73
C LYS A 40 -7.61 -4.46 -10.68
N PHE A 41 -7.51 -5.41 -11.62
CA PHE A 41 -8.37 -6.58 -11.59
C PHE A 41 -8.06 -7.44 -10.35
N SER A 42 -9.11 -7.96 -9.72
CA SER A 42 -8.93 -9.02 -8.72
C SER A 42 -8.48 -10.30 -9.42
N ARG A 43 -7.45 -10.95 -8.86
CA ARG A 43 -7.03 -12.27 -9.36
C ARG A 43 -8.19 -13.26 -9.27
N ILE A 44 -8.28 -14.13 -10.27
CA ILE A 44 -9.22 -15.25 -10.30
C ILE A 44 -8.51 -16.51 -9.79
N ASN A 45 -9.13 -17.20 -8.84
CA ASN A 45 -8.72 -18.52 -8.37
C ASN A 45 -9.89 -19.49 -8.51
N GLU A 46 -9.70 -20.58 -9.25
CA GLU A 46 -10.74 -21.59 -9.53
C GLU A 46 -12.07 -20.98 -10.06
N GLY A 47 -11.96 -19.96 -10.91
CA GLY A 47 -13.11 -19.26 -11.50
C GLY A 47 -13.79 -18.23 -10.58
N ILE A 48 -13.28 -18.03 -9.37
CA ILE A 48 -13.83 -17.07 -8.39
C ILE A 48 -12.84 -15.92 -8.19
N ALA A 49 -13.32 -14.68 -8.18
CA ALA A 49 -12.50 -13.53 -7.85
C ALA A 49 -12.04 -13.60 -6.38
N THR A 50 -10.74 -13.41 -6.16
CA THR A 50 -10.19 -13.21 -4.82
C THR A 50 -10.70 -11.91 -4.20
N GLY A 51 -10.53 -11.78 -2.90
CA GLY A 51 -10.96 -10.61 -2.13
C GLY A 51 -10.11 -9.36 -2.27
N GLU A 52 -9.22 -9.28 -3.27
CA GLU A 52 -8.29 -8.16 -3.45
C GLU A 52 -8.99 -6.80 -3.51
N HIS A 53 -10.11 -6.71 -4.23
CA HIS A 53 -10.91 -5.49 -4.37
C HIS A 53 -11.50 -5.00 -3.04
N TRP A 54 -12.18 -5.87 -2.29
CA TRP A 54 -12.79 -5.46 -1.02
C TRP A 54 -11.74 -5.25 0.06
N ALA A 55 -10.62 -5.98 0.04
CA ALA A 55 -9.54 -5.76 0.99
C ALA A 55 -8.89 -4.39 0.80
N GLU A 56 -8.65 -3.97 -0.45
CA GLU A 56 -8.16 -2.61 -0.76
C GLU A 56 -9.14 -1.54 -0.27
N LYS A 57 -10.44 -1.67 -0.59
CA LYS A 57 -11.46 -0.70 -0.17
C LYS A 57 -11.57 -0.61 1.35
N VAL A 58 -11.71 -1.75 2.03
CA VAL A 58 -11.84 -1.78 3.50
C VAL A 58 -10.60 -1.20 4.17
N ALA A 59 -9.40 -1.48 3.66
CA ALA A 59 -8.18 -0.89 4.20
C ALA A 59 -8.13 0.64 4.04
N ALA A 60 -8.55 1.17 2.89
CA ALA A 60 -8.65 2.61 2.66
C ALA A 60 -9.68 3.26 3.61
N GLU A 61 -10.85 2.66 3.81
CA GLU A 61 -11.86 3.16 4.74
C GLU A 61 -11.39 3.14 6.21
N ILE A 62 -10.67 2.08 6.61
CA ILE A 62 -10.04 2.03 7.95
C ILE A 62 -8.99 3.13 8.09
N ALA A 63 -8.17 3.38 7.06
CA ALA A 63 -7.18 4.46 7.06
C ALA A 63 -7.86 5.83 7.21
N ALA A 64 -8.97 6.07 6.50
CA ALA A 64 -9.78 7.28 6.59
C ALA A 64 -10.27 7.53 8.01
N LEU A 65 -10.85 6.50 8.64
CA LEU A 65 -11.37 6.56 10.02
C LEU A 65 -10.27 6.87 11.05
N LEU A 66 -9.03 6.49 10.76
CA LEU A 66 -7.87 6.74 11.63
C LEU A 66 -7.14 8.06 11.29
N GLY A 67 -7.56 8.78 10.25
CA GLY A 67 -6.88 9.98 9.78
C GLY A 67 -5.49 9.71 9.20
N ILE A 68 -5.24 8.50 8.71
CA ILE A 68 -3.99 8.11 8.05
C ILE A 68 -4.10 8.52 6.58
N PRO A 69 -3.17 9.32 6.02
CA PRO A 69 -3.20 9.64 4.59
C PRO A 69 -3.19 8.36 3.74
N HIS A 70 -4.16 8.21 2.85
CA HIS A 70 -4.30 7.05 1.95
C HIS A 70 -4.74 7.50 0.55
N ALA A 71 -4.56 6.63 -0.45
CA ALA A 71 -5.14 6.80 -1.78
C ALA A 71 -6.67 6.64 -1.72
N ASP A 72 -7.41 7.39 -2.53
CA ASP A 72 -8.83 7.13 -2.71
C ASP A 72 -9.01 5.81 -3.45
N VAL A 73 -9.91 4.97 -2.93
CA VAL A 73 -10.17 3.64 -3.46
C VAL A 73 -11.65 3.44 -3.65
N GLU A 74 -12.06 2.96 -4.83
CA GLU A 74 -13.44 2.57 -5.11
C GLU A 74 -13.53 1.13 -5.63
N LEU A 75 -14.65 0.47 -5.36
CA LEU A 75 -14.94 -0.83 -5.94
C LEU A 75 -15.40 -0.64 -7.38
N ALA A 76 -14.92 -1.49 -8.28
CA ALA A 76 -15.27 -1.37 -9.68
C ALA A 76 -15.37 -2.71 -10.40
N ARG A 77 -16.00 -2.66 -11.58
CA ARG A 77 -16.14 -3.78 -12.50
C ARG A 77 -15.83 -3.31 -13.91
N PHE A 78 -15.02 -4.05 -14.63
CA PHE A 78 -14.78 -3.84 -16.06
C PHE A 78 -15.04 -5.14 -16.81
N GLU A 79 -15.86 -5.08 -17.87
CA GLU A 79 -16.26 -6.25 -18.68
C GLU A 79 -16.71 -7.45 -17.82
N GLY A 80 -17.51 -7.18 -16.78
CA GLY A 80 -18.04 -8.22 -15.89
C GLY A 80 -17.09 -8.64 -14.76
N ARG A 81 -15.81 -8.25 -14.79
CA ARG A 81 -14.76 -8.67 -13.84
C ARG A 81 -14.55 -7.64 -12.73
N LEU A 82 -14.49 -8.12 -11.49
CA LEU A 82 -14.30 -7.27 -10.30
C LEU A 82 -12.85 -6.80 -10.14
N GLY A 83 -12.69 -5.59 -9.61
CA GLY A 83 -11.43 -4.99 -9.25
C GLY A 83 -11.61 -3.80 -8.31
N SER A 84 -10.52 -3.10 -8.07
CA SER A 84 -10.53 -1.82 -7.35
C SER A 84 -9.94 -0.72 -8.22
N LEU A 85 -10.49 0.47 -8.11
CA LEU A 85 -9.93 1.70 -8.64
C LEU A 85 -9.13 2.38 -7.55
N THR A 86 -7.92 2.83 -7.86
CA THR A 86 -7.08 3.64 -6.97
C THR A 86 -6.79 4.96 -7.66
N ARG A 87 -7.25 6.09 -7.10
CA ARG A 87 -7.07 7.42 -7.70
C ARG A 87 -5.60 7.83 -7.67
N LYS A 88 -5.11 8.44 -8.75
CA LYS A 88 -3.77 9.05 -8.75
C LYS A 88 -3.72 10.21 -7.76
N PHE A 89 -2.59 10.37 -7.06
CA PHE A 89 -2.41 11.46 -6.10
C PHE A 89 -2.44 12.81 -6.79
N ASP A 90 -3.24 13.76 -6.28
CA ASP A 90 -3.36 15.11 -6.84
C ASP A 90 -2.00 15.82 -6.92
N ALA A 91 -1.12 15.60 -5.93
CA ALA A 91 0.22 16.18 -5.90
C ALA A 91 1.07 15.81 -7.14
N LEU A 92 0.77 14.71 -7.84
CA LEU A 92 1.49 14.32 -9.06
C LEU A 92 1.06 15.12 -10.30
N SER A 93 0.08 16.01 -10.17
CA SER A 93 -0.22 17.03 -11.18
C SER A 93 0.54 18.33 -10.96
N ASP A 94 1.16 18.51 -9.79
CA ASP A 94 1.94 19.70 -9.51
C ASP A 94 3.28 19.66 -10.28
N PRO A 95 3.72 20.77 -10.87
CA PRO A 95 4.98 20.83 -11.60
C PRO A 95 6.17 20.39 -10.75
N GLY A 96 7.01 19.52 -11.32
CA GLY A 96 8.25 19.06 -10.69
C GLY A 96 8.04 18.07 -9.54
N VAL A 97 6.81 17.59 -9.30
CA VAL A 97 6.52 16.55 -8.31
C VAL A 97 6.55 15.18 -8.96
N GLU A 98 7.25 14.25 -8.31
CA GLU A 98 7.28 12.84 -8.70
C GLU A 98 7.13 11.92 -7.49
N LEU A 99 6.73 10.66 -7.75
CA LEU A 99 6.65 9.61 -6.75
C LEU A 99 7.96 8.81 -6.76
N VAL A 100 8.66 8.77 -5.63
CA VAL A 100 9.89 7.98 -5.46
C VAL A 100 9.60 6.82 -4.51
N HIS A 101 9.66 5.60 -5.03
CA HIS A 101 9.32 4.40 -4.27
C HIS A 101 10.40 4.05 -3.23
N GLY A 102 9.99 3.35 -2.17
CA GLY A 102 10.87 2.96 -1.07
C GLY A 102 12.11 2.18 -1.49
N ASN A 103 12.05 1.37 -2.54
CA ASN A 103 13.19 0.64 -3.09
C ASN A 103 14.29 1.58 -3.61
N GLU A 104 13.91 2.67 -4.28
CA GLU A 104 14.84 3.70 -4.77
C GLU A 104 15.37 4.56 -3.62
N LEU A 105 14.51 4.91 -2.66
CA LEU A 105 14.91 5.67 -1.47
C LEU A 105 15.91 4.89 -0.61
N LEU A 106 15.69 3.58 -0.45
CA LEU A 106 16.59 2.68 0.29
C LEU A 106 17.91 2.50 -0.44
N GLU A 107 17.91 2.30 -1.77
CA GLU A 107 19.13 2.25 -2.58
C GLU A 107 20.01 3.50 -2.39
N GLY A 108 19.40 4.68 -2.31
CA GLY A 108 20.13 5.93 -2.12
C GLY A 108 20.74 6.13 -0.73
N VAL A 109 20.37 5.32 0.27
CA VAL A 109 20.77 5.53 1.68
C VAL A 109 21.46 4.33 2.30
N VAL A 110 21.02 3.11 1.99
CA VAL A 110 21.52 1.86 2.55
C VAL A 110 22.56 1.29 1.59
N GLU A 111 23.81 1.21 2.06
CA GLU A 111 24.91 0.69 1.26
C GLU A 111 24.65 -0.75 0.82
N GLY A 112 24.82 -1.02 -0.48
CA GLY A 112 24.62 -2.35 -1.07
C GLY A 112 23.17 -2.80 -1.21
N TYR A 113 22.19 -1.92 -0.98
CA TYR A 113 20.78 -2.27 -1.11
C TYR A 113 20.39 -2.57 -2.56
N ASP A 114 19.85 -3.77 -2.80
CA ASP A 114 19.42 -4.21 -4.14
C ASP A 114 17.96 -3.80 -4.40
N ARG A 115 17.73 -2.70 -5.13
CA ARG A 115 16.37 -2.21 -5.45
C ARG A 115 15.52 -3.20 -6.26
N TYR A 116 16.13 -4.14 -6.97
CA TYR A 116 15.44 -5.08 -7.87
C TYR A 116 15.10 -6.42 -7.19
N LYS A 117 15.56 -6.63 -5.96
CA LYS A 117 15.28 -7.85 -5.20
C LYS A 117 13.81 -7.90 -4.76
N PHE A 118 13.04 -8.73 -5.46
CA PHE A 118 11.61 -8.92 -5.23
C PHE A 118 11.27 -9.81 -4.01
N ARG A 119 12.14 -10.75 -3.62
CA ARG A 119 11.91 -11.69 -2.49
C ARG A 119 13.10 -11.72 -1.56
N GLY A 120 12.82 -11.93 -0.26
CA GLY A 120 13.87 -12.04 0.75
C GLY A 120 14.67 -10.75 0.88
N GLN A 121 14.02 -9.60 0.71
CA GLN A 121 14.67 -8.29 0.87
C GLN A 121 14.89 -8.00 2.35
N HIS A 122 15.86 -8.68 2.96
CA HIS A 122 16.12 -8.60 4.40
C HIS A 122 16.58 -7.21 4.85
N ASP A 123 17.12 -6.42 3.93
CA ASP A 123 17.53 -5.03 4.18
C ASP A 123 16.34 -4.06 4.22
N HIS A 124 15.13 -4.49 3.84
CA HIS A 124 13.91 -3.71 4.01
C HIS A 124 13.43 -3.77 5.48
N THR A 125 14.27 -3.25 6.38
CA THR A 125 13.99 -3.24 7.81
C THR A 125 13.28 -1.97 8.25
N LEU A 126 12.51 -2.04 9.34
CA LEU A 126 11.94 -0.85 9.97
C LEU A 126 13.01 0.20 10.29
N GLN A 127 14.19 -0.24 10.77
CA GLN A 127 15.29 0.68 11.07
C GLN A 127 15.81 1.41 9.82
N HIS A 128 15.95 0.72 8.68
CA HIS A 128 16.36 1.35 7.44
C HIS A 128 15.30 2.29 6.89
N ILE A 129 14.01 1.92 6.96
CA ILE A 129 12.90 2.82 6.58
C ILE A 129 12.96 4.11 7.40
N LEU A 130 13.08 4.01 8.73
CA LEU A 130 13.17 5.18 9.61
C LEU A 130 14.42 6.01 9.33
N ALA A 131 15.57 5.39 9.05
CA ALA A 131 16.81 6.09 8.72
C ALA A 131 16.72 6.85 7.39
N VAL A 132 16.07 6.26 6.37
CA VAL A 132 15.78 6.91 5.09
C VAL A 132 14.89 8.14 5.32
N VAL A 133 13.81 7.98 6.07
CA VAL A 133 12.88 9.07 6.40
C VAL A 133 13.61 10.20 7.12
N ASP A 134 14.41 9.87 8.14
CA ASP A 134 15.19 10.84 8.91
C ASP A 134 16.15 11.64 8.02
N ARG A 135 16.89 10.93 7.16
CA ARG A 135 17.91 11.52 6.29
C ARG A 135 17.32 12.42 5.21
N ILE A 136 16.20 12.01 4.59
CA ILE A 136 15.61 12.70 3.44
C ILE A 136 14.75 13.89 3.88
N ILE A 137 13.96 13.74 4.95
CA ILE A 137 13.13 14.83 5.46
C ILE A 137 13.99 15.91 6.12
N GLY A 138 15.10 15.50 6.75
CA GLY A 138 16.07 16.39 7.38
C GLY A 138 15.69 16.78 8.80
N THR A 139 16.23 17.91 9.27
CA THR A 139 16.22 18.29 10.69
C THR A 139 15.08 19.21 11.11
N GLU A 140 14.18 19.60 10.19
CA GLU A 140 13.04 20.46 10.54
C GLU A 140 12.05 19.69 11.42
N PRO A 141 11.82 20.11 12.68
CA PRO A 141 11.10 19.30 13.65
C PRO A 141 9.67 18.92 13.25
N ARG A 142 8.90 19.84 12.66
CA ARG A 142 7.47 19.59 12.34
C ARG A 142 7.30 18.62 11.17
N ARG A 143 8.11 18.75 10.13
CA ARG A 143 8.15 17.84 8.98
C ARG A 143 8.60 16.46 9.41
N ARG A 144 9.62 16.40 10.28
CA ARG A 144 10.12 15.14 10.85
C ARG A 144 9.04 14.44 11.67
N GLU A 145 8.39 15.16 12.59
CA GLU A 145 7.26 14.64 13.39
C GLU A 145 6.13 14.14 12.48
N THR A 146 5.75 14.93 11.47
CA THR A 146 4.70 14.56 10.52
C THR A 146 5.06 13.28 9.76
N ALA A 147 6.29 13.18 9.24
CA ALA A 147 6.75 12.02 8.49
C ALA A 147 6.77 10.75 9.34
N PHE A 148 7.30 10.81 10.57
CA PHE A 148 7.30 9.66 11.48
C PHE A 148 5.91 9.27 11.93
N ARG A 149 5.02 10.23 12.17
CA ARG A 149 3.61 9.96 12.49
C ARG A 149 2.91 9.25 11.32
N THR A 150 3.17 9.67 10.09
CA THR A 150 2.59 9.02 8.90
C THR A 150 3.10 7.58 8.75
N ILE A 151 4.41 7.34 8.89
CA ILE A 151 4.98 5.98 8.86
C ILE A 151 4.44 5.11 10.01
N GLY A 152 4.32 5.66 11.21
CA GLY A 152 3.67 4.99 12.34
C GLY A 152 2.23 4.62 12.02
N GLY A 153 1.49 5.51 11.36
CA GLY A 153 0.16 5.26 10.82
C GLY A 153 0.13 4.06 9.88
N PHE A 154 1.07 3.96 8.93
CA PHE A 154 1.12 2.83 7.99
C PHE A 154 1.36 1.50 8.71
N ILE A 155 2.25 1.47 9.70
CA ILE A 155 2.52 0.27 10.50
C ILE A 155 1.27 -0.14 11.30
N LEU A 156 0.56 0.82 11.89
CA LEU A 156 -0.69 0.55 12.61
C LEU A 156 -1.80 0.05 11.67
N LEU A 157 -1.93 0.65 10.48
CA LEU A 157 -2.87 0.21 9.47
C LEU A 157 -2.58 -1.24 9.07
N ASP A 158 -1.33 -1.55 8.72
CA ASP A 158 -0.90 -2.89 8.33
C ASP A 158 -1.18 -3.93 9.43
N ALA A 159 -1.04 -3.55 10.69
CA ALA A 159 -1.38 -4.40 11.83
C ALA A 159 -2.89 -4.68 11.93
N LEU A 160 -3.73 -3.64 11.76
CA LEU A 160 -5.19 -3.75 11.84
C LEU A 160 -5.78 -4.58 10.70
N VAL A 161 -5.26 -4.39 9.48
CA VAL A 161 -5.74 -5.10 8.30
C VAL A 161 -4.98 -6.39 8.01
N LEU A 162 -3.95 -6.70 8.82
CA LEU A 162 -3.05 -7.83 8.63
C LEU A 162 -2.43 -7.85 7.21
N ASN A 163 -1.91 -6.71 6.77
CA ASN A 163 -1.28 -6.57 5.45
C ASN A 163 -0.03 -7.44 5.35
N THR A 164 -0.07 -8.39 4.42
CA THR A 164 0.98 -9.39 4.24
C THR A 164 2.06 -8.96 3.27
N ASP A 165 1.97 -7.76 2.70
CA ASP A 165 2.74 -7.39 1.50
C ASP A 165 3.22 -5.94 1.51
N ARG A 166 3.54 -5.37 2.70
CA ARG A 166 4.25 -4.09 2.79
C ARG A 166 5.71 -4.24 2.37
N HIS A 167 5.96 -4.43 1.08
CA HIS A 167 7.31 -4.46 0.52
C HIS A 167 7.78 -3.04 0.16
N HIS A 168 9.07 -2.92 -0.17
CA HIS A 168 9.75 -1.67 -0.48
C HIS A 168 9.18 -0.83 -1.63
N GLU A 169 8.26 -1.35 -2.45
CA GLU A 169 7.58 -0.55 -3.50
C GLU A 169 6.19 -0.07 -3.05
N ASN A 170 5.62 -0.68 -2.00
CA ASN A 170 4.31 -0.33 -1.45
C ASN A 170 4.39 0.79 -0.42
N TRP A 171 5.38 1.66 -0.54
CA TRP A 171 5.43 2.96 0.13
C TRP A 171 6.36 3.88 -0.67
N ALA A 172 6.17 5.18 -0.54
CA ALA A 172 6.88 6.15 -1.34
C ALA A 172 6.97 7.50 -0.63
N MET A 173 7.84 8.36 -1.15
CA MET A 173 7.82 9.79 -0.89
C MET A 173 7.48 10.54 -2.17
N LEU A 174 6.78 11.66 -2.01
CA LEU A 174 6.67 12.64 -3.07
C LEU A 174 7.89 13.55 -2.99
N ARG A 175 8.53 13.78 -4.15
CA ARG A 175 9.68 14.67 -4.30
C ARG A 175 9.28 15.81 -5.23
N GLN A 176 9.34 17.04 -4.74
CA GLN A 176 9.21 18.24 -5.56
C GLN A 176 10.58 18.86 -5.81
N THR A 177 10.98 18.93 -7.06
CA THR A 177 12.18 19.68 -7.47
C THR A 177 11.80 21.13 -7.74
N VAL A 178 12.45 22.08 -7.04
CA VAL A 178 12.26 23.51 -7.24
C VAL A 178 13.44 24.14 -7.98
N ASP A 179 13.22 25.32 -8.56
CA ASP A 179 14.25 26.05 -9.28
C ASP A 179 15.51 26.27 -8.41
N GLY A 180 16.67 25.96 -8.99
CA GLY A 180 17.95 25.94 -8.27
C GLY A 180 18.38 24.57 -7.72
N GLY A 181 17.64 23.50 -8.04
CA GLY A 181 18.04 22.11 -7.78
C GLY A 181 17.82 21.64 -6.34
N GLN A 182 17.11 22.42 -5.53
CA GLN A 182 16.66 21.96 -4.21
C GLN A 182 15.44 21.05 -4.37
N ALA A 183 15.29 20.09 -3.47
CA ALA A 183 14.17 19.15 -3.48
C ALA A 183 13.47 19.09 -2.12
N HIS A 184 12.15 19.23 -2.14
CA HIS A 184 11.30 19.04 -0.98
C HIS A 184 10.67 17.66 -1.02
N HIS A 185 10.65 16.99 0.14
CA HIS A 185 10.13 15.63 0.27
C HIS A 185 9.07 15.55 1.36
N TRP A 186 8.06 14.71 1.13
CA TRP A 186 7.08 14.30 2.13
C TRP A 186 6.61 12.87 1.85
N ILE A 187 6.11 12.19 2.89
CA ILE A 187 5.59 10.82 2.75
C ILE A 187 4.35 10.86 1.85
N ALA A 188 4.31 10.02 0.81
CA ALA A 188 3.13 9.86 -0.03
C ALA A 188 2.00 9.21 0.79
N PRO A 189 0.72 9.44 0.46
CA PRO A 189 -0.39 8.68 1.05
C PRO A 189 -0.17 7.17 0.91
N SER A 190 -0.71 6.37 1.84
CA SER A 190 -0.63 4.91 1.75
C SER A 190 -1.41 4.36 0.57
N PHE A 191 -0.92 3.29 -0.04
CA PHE A 191 -1.56 2.61 -1.17
C PHE A 191 -1.19 1.11 -1.19
N ASP A 192 -1.89 0.34 -2.04
CA ASP A 192 -1.68 -1.10 -2.27
C ASP A 192 -1.80 -1.94 -0.99
N HIS A 193 -3.05 -2.11 -0.56
CA HIS A 193 -3.44 -2.87 0.62
C HIS A 193 -4.21 -4.16 0.27
N ALA A 194 -4.32 -4.51 -1.01
CA ALA A 194 -5.09 -5.64 -1.51
C ALA A 194 -4.63 -6.99 -0.92
N SER A 195 -3.39 -7.10 -0.44
CA SER A 195 -2.86 -8.26 0.28
C SER A 195 -3.15 -8.21 1.78
N SER A 196 -4.41 -7.98 2.15
CA SER A 196 -4.86 -7.84 3.55
C SER A 196 -6.08 -8.70 3.85
N LEU A 197 -6.46 -8.77 5.12
CA LEU A 197 -7.76 -9.26 5.61
C LEU A 197 -8.14 -10.70 5.21
N GLY A 198 -7.17 -11.54 4.85
CA GLY A 198 -7.43 -12.91 4.40
C GLY A 198 -8.11 -12.97 3.03
N ARG A 199 -7.84 -11.99 2.16
CA ARG A 199 -8.38 -11.87 0.79
C ARG A 199 -8.23 -13.13 -0.09
N GLU A 200 -7.35 -14.03 0.26
CA GLU A 200 -7.15 -15.33 -0.39
C GLU A 200 -8.20 -16.38 -0.01
N LEU A 201 -8.96 -16.16 1.07
CA LEU A 201 -10.00 -17.05 1.52
C LEU A 201 -11.26 -16.93 0.64
N THR A 202 -11.79 -18.07 0.20
CA THR A 202 -13.10 -18.13 -0.46
C THR A 202 -14.22 -17.71 0.50
N GLU A 203 -15.36 -17.28 -0.03
CA GLU A 203 -16.54 -16.95 0.77
C GLU A 203 -16.97 -18.08 1.73
N ASN A 204 -16.94 -19.33 1.27
CA ASN A 204 -17.27 -20.49 2.13
C ASN A 204 -16.30 -20.62 3.30
N ARG A 205 -14.99 -20.47 3.06
CA ARG A 205 -13.98 -20.45 4.13
C ARG A 205 -14.18 -19.29 5.10
N LEU A 206 -14.50 -18.10 4.61
CA LEU A 206 -14.81 -16.95 5.47
C LEU A 206 -16.01 -17.22 6.38
N LYS A 207 -17.09 -17.81 5.84
CA LYS A 207 -18.27 -18.23 6.61
C LYS A 207 -17.92 -19.29 7.66
N GLU A 208 -17.10 -20.28 7.30
CA GLU A 208 -16.58 -21.26 8.27
C GLU A 208 -15.79 -20.57 9.40
N TRP A 209 -14.86 -19.69 9.05
CA TRP A 209 -13.97 -19.02 10.01
C TRP A 209 -14.71 -18.04 10.92
N ALA A 210 -15.81 -17.44 10.45
CA ALA A 210 -16.66 -16.56 11.26
C ALA A 210 -17.22 -17.27 12.51
N HIS A 211 -17.33 -18.60 12.48
CA HIS A 211 -17.76 -19.43 13.60
C HIS A 211 -16.60 -20.07 14.39
N GLU A 212 -15.35 -19.79 13.99
CA GLU A 212 -14.15 -20.38 14.58
C GLU A 212 -13.12 -19.29 14.97
N PRO A 213 -13.33 -18.56 16.09
CA PRO A 213 -12.48 -17.43 16.48
C PRO A 213 -10.98 -17.75 16.56
N TRP A 214 -10.64 -19.00 16.93
CA TRP A 214 -9.26 -19.47 16.98
C TRP A 214 -8.54 -19.39 15.63
N ARG A 215 -9.26 -19.47 14.50
CA ARG A 215 -8.67 -19.34 13.15
C ARG A 215 -8.26 -17.92 12.84
N VAL A 216 -9.08 -16.94 13.26
CA VAL A 216 -8.74 -15.52 13.11
C VAL A 216 -7.50 -15.21 13.95
N GLU A 217 -7.45 -15.67 15.20
CA GLU A 217 -6.27 -15.52 16.06
C GLU A 217 -5.04 -16.21 15.47
N TRP A 218 -5.21 -17.43 14.95
CA TRP A 218 -4.15 -18.19 14.30
C TRP A 218 -3.60 -17.47 13.07
N TYR A 219 -4.48 -16.91 12.24
CA TYR A 219 -4.11 -16.15 11.05
C TYR A 219 -3.32 -14.91 11.45
N ALA A 220 -3.87 -14.10 12.36
CA ALA A 220 -3.21 -12.92 12.92
C ALA A 220 -1.81 -13.22 13.47
N LYS A 221 -1.61 -14.34 14.19
CA LYS A 221 -0.31 -14.75 14.74
C LYS A 221 0.70 -15.24 13.69
N ARG A 222 0.23 -15.70 12.53
CA ARG A 222 1.08 -16.31 11.49
C ARG A 222 1.32 -15.41 10.29
N THR A 223 0.53 -14.36 10.12
CA THR A 223 0.75 -13.36 9.09
C THR A 223 2.18 -12.84 9.13
N ARG A 224 2.79 -12.70 7.96
CA ARG A 224 4.10 -12.09 7.76
C ARG A 224 3.93 -11.00 6.73
N SER A 225 4.58 -9.86 6.94
CA SER A 225 4.56 -8.73 6.02
C SER A 225 5.89 -8.62 5.25
N GLY A 226 6.05 -7.55 4.48
CA GLY A 226 7.27 -7.28 3.70
C GLY A 226 8.37 -6.50 4.44
N VAL A 227 8.12 -6.05 5.68
CA VAL A 227 9.07 -5.29 6.51
C VAL A 227 9.76 -6.21 7.53
N TYR A 228 11.08 -6.09 7.68
CA TYR A 228 11.88 -6.91 8.59
C TYR A 228 12.25 -6.14 9.89
N LEU A 229 12.49 -6.86 10.98
CA LEU A 229 13.12 -6.26 12.18
C LEU A 229 14.65 -6.28 12.14
N LYS A 230 15.24 -7.24 11.42
CA LYS A 230 16.68 -7.45 11.32
C LYS A 230 17.04 -7.96 9.92
N THR A 231 18.23 -7.62 9.46
CA THR A 231 18.81 -8.01 8.15
C THR A 231 19.13 -9.49 8.03
N GLU A 232 19.14 -10.23 9.15
CA GLU A 232 19.33 -11.69 9.18
C GLU A 232 18.00 -12.46 9.30
N GLY A 233 16.86 -11.74 9.31
CA GLY A 233 15.54 -12.34 9.49
C GLY A 233 15.13 -13.21 8.30
N ARG A 234 14.75 -14.46 8.52
CA ARG A 234 14.34 -15.39 7.44
C ARG A 234 13.08 -14.93 6.69
N HIS A 235 12.19 -14.23 7.38
CA HIS A 235 10.91 -13.75 6.87
C HIS A 235 10.66 -12.33 7.39
N GLY A 236 9.85 -11.55 6.67
CA GLY A 236 9.39 -10.27 7.18
C GLY A 236 8.57 -10.47 8.46
N GLU A 237 8.50 -9.42 9.28
CA GLU A 237 7.91 -9.48 10.59
C GLU A 237 6.38 -9.61 10.51
N ASN A 238 5.79 -10.19 11.55
CA ASN A 238 4.35 -10.13 11.72
C ASN A 238 3.92 -8.66 11.92
N PRO A 239 2.90 -8.15 11.20
CA PRO A 239 2.55 -6.73 11.26
C PRO A 239 2.05 -6.27 12.64
N LEU A 240 1.39 -7.14 13.43
CA LEU A 240 1.02 -6.83 14.82
C LEU A 240 2.26 -6.66 15.70
N HIS A 241 3.20 -7.61 15.62
CA HIS A 241 4.44 -7.53 16.38
C HIS A 241 5.31 -6.34 15.93
N LEU A 242 5.32 -6.02 14.64
CA LEU A 242 6.00 -4.85 14.10
C LEU A 242 5.43 -3.55 14.70
N ALA A 243 4.10 -3.44 14.82
CA ALA A 243 3.44 -2.31 15.47
C ALA A 243 3.77 -2.21 16.96
N GLU A 244 3.79 -3.33 17.69
CA GLU A 244 4.22 -3.37 19.09
C GLU A 244 5.66 -2.88 19.27
N VAL A 245 6.57 -3.28 18.38
CA VAL A 245 7.97 -2.83 18.41
C VAL A 245 8.08 -1.35 18.05
N ALA A 246 7.34 -0.88 17.05
CA ALA A 246 7.33 0.52 16.65
C ALA A 246 6.82 1.44 17.76
N HIS A 247 5.79 1.01 18.51
CA HIS A 247 5.22 1.77 19.62
C HIS A 247 6.20 1.96 20.80
N ARG A 248 7.17 1.06 20.97
CA ARG A 248 8.16 1.12 22.07
C ARG A 248 9.37 2.00 21.77
N ARG A 249 9.50 2.50 20.53
CA ARG A 249 10.61 3.35 20.10
C ARG A 249 10.23 4.82 20.18
#